data_AF-A0A9W7WXJ3-F1
#
_entry.id   AF-A0A9W7WXJ3-F1
#
_cell.length_a   1.000
_cell.length_b   1.000
_cell.length_c   1.000
_cell.angle_alpha   90.00
_cell.angle_beta   90.00
_cell.angle_gamma   90.00
#
_symmetry.space_group_name_H-M   'P 1'
#
loop_
_entity.id
_entity.type
_entity.pdbx_description
1 polymer ?
#
loop_
_entity_poly.entity_id
_entity_poly.type
_entity_poly.pdbx_seq_one_letter_code
_entity_poly.pdbx_strand_id
1 'polypeptide(L)'
;MVEQYAPSPCLVLVESSGLMCHSTDATTTGLLALLEEKAPTVLREHEETKMLSISSRKLLVKVAVSDLVEKHGLKKLALVKEIVLLFPSLRISVPFGQNEGHEHFFDGPSHSGFIEMRLRNIRRKLQQSQRTYSLKRRHCKLQPSSPSLEETVPSEWLTLIKRMRPSTENSSSIKNAIDQTFSYRRKWIMTKSPTVGEIFKEYPRFLDMPSLMDIEFSKLTDGKEDMFIRKWEGTIIPKLKEIALLEKKMDIRQLLEKADSQDDDELCYTMLKVLIHLLPPMPSGRSAAGSKCCVNSSVSYLLEFVPAGTSVISLLTESMKGSLKSGQPQLVSIGSLGHGAQYVIVAKNDSFALPLDVDNLTCAVDRLFKFYWLCNLQ
;
A
#
# COMPACT_ATOMS: atom_id res chain seq x y z
N MET A 1 23.86 -22.37 80.11
CA MET A 1 23.49 -23.66 79.49
C MET A 1 23.33 -23.38 78.01
N VAL A 2 24.45 -23.44 77.26
CA VAL A 2 24.89 -24.61 76.45
C VAL A 2 23.91 -24.77 75.27
N GLU A 3 24.24 -24.17 74.11
CA GLU A 3 24.89 -24.83 72.94
C GLU A 3 24.00 -25.94 72.37
N GLN A 4 23.68 -26.02 71.07
CA GLN A 4 24.50 -26.00 69.85
C GLN A 4 23.47 -26.27 68.71
N TYR A 5 23.51 -25.81 67.46
CA TYR A 5 24.59 -25.69 66.47
C TYR A 5 24.16 -24.65 65.40
N ALA A 6 25.12 -23.85 64.95
CA ALA A 6 25.11 -23.06 63.73
C ALA A 6 25.98 -23.80 62.65
N PRO A 7 26.52 -23.18 61.58
CA PRO A 7 25.88 -22.56 60.41
C PRO A 7 26.54 -22.91 59.04
N SER A 8 25.92 -22.46 57.92
CA SER A 8 26.52 -22.04 56.63
C SER A 8 27.30 -23.07 55.78
N PRO A 9 27.85 -22.74 54.58
CA PRO A 9 27.47 -21.82 53.49
C PRO A 9 27.40 -22.60 52.14
N CYS A 10 27.03 -22.06 50.98
CA CYS A 10 27.99 -21.51 50.01
C CYS A 10 27.25 -21.05 48.73
N LEU A 11 27.31 -19.75 48.49
CA LEU A 11 27.34 -19.19 47.14
C LEU A 11 28.64 -19.67 46.49
N VAL A 12 28.53 -20.53 45.49
CA VAL A 12 29.64 -20.81 44.58
C VAL A 12 29.41 -19.97 43.33
N LEU A 13 30.24 -18.92 43.22
CA LEU A 13 30.63 -18.33 41.96
C LEU A 13 31.23 -19.46 41.09
N VAL A 14 30.53 -19.84 40.04
CA VAL A 14 31.15 -20.56 38.92
C VAL A 14 31.40 -19.54 37.83
N GLU A 15 32.65 -19.10 37.76
CA GLU A 15 33.25 -18.66 36.49
C GLU A 15 33.00 -19.75 35.45
N SER A 16 32.26 -19.42 34.40
CA SER A 16 32.30 -20.21 33.17
C SER A 16 33.27 -19.53 32.23
N SER A 17 34.41 -20.18 32.12
CA SER A 17 35.49 -19.98 31.17
C SER A 17 34.95 -19.85 29.75
N GLY A 18 35.63 -19.00 28.97
CA GLY A 18 35.27 -18.71 27.60
C GLY A 18 35.09 -19.95 26.73
N LEU A 19 34.05 -19.91 25.91
CA LEU A 19 34.04 -20.58 24.64
C LEU A 19 33.53 -19.60 23.58
N MET A 20 34.47 -19.25 22.71
CA MET A 20 34.29 -19.19 21.27
C MET A 20 33.21 -18.21 20.79
N CYS A 21 33.70 -17.00 20.54
CA CYS A 21 33.51 -16.30 19.27
C CYS A 21 33.05 -17.22 18.12
N HIS A 22 31.73 -17.41 18.01
CA HIS A 22 31.12 -17.75 16.75
C HIS A 22 30.71 -16.45 16.07
N SER A 23 31.68 -15.93 15.32
CA SER A 23 31.46 -15.02 14.21
C SER A 23 30.35 -15.62 13.34
N THR A 24 29.14 -15.06 13.42
CA THR A 24 28.16 -15.20 12.35
C THR A 24 28.53 -14.19 11.27
N ASP A 25 29.63 -14.50 10.61
CA ASP A 25 30.05 -13.89 9.36
C ASP A 25 29.02 -14.31 8.31
N ALA A 26 28.02 -13.46 8.10
CA ALA A 26 26.99 -13.69 7.09
C ALA A 26 26.53 -12.34 6.52
N THR A 27 27.30 -11.86 5.53
CA THR A 27 26.83 -11.00 4.42
C THR A 27 26.40 -9.56 4.74
N THR A 28 27.20 -8.80 5.48
CA THR A 28 27.01 -7.33 5.64
C THR A 28 28.03 -6.48 4.85
N THR A 29 28.96 -7.13 4.13
CA THR A 29 30.16 -6.48 3.60
C THR A 29 29.92 -5.69 2.32
N GLY A 30 28.83 -5.98 1.58
CA GLY A 30 28.63 -5.46 0.23
C GLY A 30 28.08 -4.03 0.21
N LEU A 31 27.02 -3.78 0.96
CA LEU A 31 26.37 -2.47 1.04
C LEU A 31 27.16 -1.50 1.92
N LEU A 32 27.77 -1.97 3.00
CA LEU A 32 28.57 -1.13 3.89
C LEU A 32 29.78 -0.52 3.14
N ALA A 33 30.57 -1.35 2.45
CA ALA A 33 31.69 -0.88 1.64
C ALA A 33 31.24 0.09 0.52
N LEU A 34 30.10 -0.20 -0.12
CA LEU A 34 29.51 0.67 -1.14
C LEU A 34 29.14 2.05 -0.57
N LEU A 35 28.63 2.10 0.67
CA LEU A 35 28.25 3.34 1.33
C LEU A 35 29.47 4.12 1.82
N GLU A 36 30.52 3.45 2.30
CA GLU A 36 31.79 4.09 2.63
C GLU A 36 32.39 4.79 1.40
N GLU A 37 32.34 4.15 0.23
CA GLU A 37 32.87 4.70 -1.01
C GLU A 37 31.98 5.82 -1.59
N LYS A 38 30.66 5.57 -1.71
CA LYS A 38 29.75 6.42 -2.51
C LYS A 38 28.80 7.29 -1.71
N ALA A 39 28.65 7.08 -0.40
CA ALA A 39 27.75 7.85 0.46
C ALA A 39 28.19 7.88 1.96
N PRO A 40 29.43 8.27 2.29
CA PRO A 40 29.93 8.21 3.67
C PRO A 40 29.17 9.15 4.62
N THR A 41 28.48 10.17 4.08
CA THR A 41 27.62 11.06 4.86
C THR A 41 26.42 10.34 5.48
N VAL A 42 25.92 9.28 4.84
CA VAL A 42 24.80 8.48 5.38
C VAL A 42 25.23 7.70 6.62
N LEU A 43 26.44 7.13 6.58
CA LEU A 43 27.00 6.38 7.71
C LEU A 43 27.28 7.32 8.88
N ARG A 44 27.91 8.47 8.63
CA ARG A 44 28.19 9.48 9.65
C ARG A 44 26.94 10.00 10.34
N GLU A 45 25.90 10.36 9.58
CA GLU A 45 24.63 10.82 10.14
C GLU A 45 23.98 9.77 11.03
N HIS A 46 24.04 8.49 10.61
CA HIS A 46 23.54 7.40 11.42
C HIS A 46 24.38 7.17 12.68
N GLU A 47 25.70 7.28 12.60
CA GLU A 47 26.59 7.15 13.77
C GLU A 47 26.28 8.21 14.83
N GLU A 48 26.09 9.46 14.40
CA GLU A 48 25.80 10.63 15.25
C GLU A 48 24.38 10.61 15.84
N THR A 49 23.37 10.31 15.01
CA THR A 49 21.96 10.53 15.39
C THR A 49 21.19 9.23 15.66
N LYS A 50 21.75 8.07 15.32
CA LYS A 50 21.09 6.74 15.29
C LYS A 50 19.84 6.68 14.40
N MET A 51 19.60 7.73 13.61
CA MET A 51 18.44 7.90 12.74
C MET A 51 18.92 8.40 11.37
N LEU A 52 18.05 8.36 10.36
CA LEU A 52 18.35 8.94 9.05
C LEU A 52 17.27 9.92 8.62
N SER A 53 17.69 11.10 8.20
CA SER A 53 16.84 12.09 7.54
C SER A 53 16.26 11.55 6.22
N ILE A 54 15.23 12.21 5.72
CA ILE A 54 14.60 11.86 4.44
C ILE A 54 15.63 11.97 3.29
N SER A 55 16.52 12.96 3.35
CA SER A 55 17.55 13.19 2.34
C SER A 55 18.55 12.04 2.28
N SER A 56 19.01 11.57 3.44
CA SER A 56 19.97 10.45 3.53
C SER A 56 19.34 9.10 3.22
N ARG A 57 18.09 8.87 3.61
CA ARG A 57 17.31 7.70 3.15
C ARG A 57 17.18 7.65 1.62
N LYS A 58 16.93 8.80 0.98
CA LYS A 58 16.87 8.90 -0.49
C LYS A 58 18.23 8.63 -1.13
N LEU A 59 19.32 9.13 -0.54
CA LEU A 59 20.68 8.89 -1.03
C LEU A 59 21.07 7.41 -0.91
N LEU A 60 20.80 6.79 0.25
CA LEU A 60 20.96 5.36 0.50
C LEU A 60 20.29 4.52 -0.59
N VAL A 61 18.97 4.70 -0.79
CA VAL A 61 18.21 3.95 -1.81
C VAL A 61 18.75 4.22 -3.22
N LYS A 62 19.17 5.46 -3.52
CA LYS A 62 19.74 5.80 -4.82
C LYS A 62 21.05 5.05 -5.09
N VAL A 63 21.98 5.04 -4.14
CA VAL A 63 23.28 4.36 -4.27
C VAL A 63 23.11 2.85 -4.35
N ALA A 64 22.31 2.28 -3.45
CA ALA A 64 22.00 0.85 -3.44
C ALA A 64 21.38 0.36 -4.76
N VAL A 65 20.44 1.13 -5.32
CA VAL A 65 19.79 0.77 -6.59
C VAL A 65 20.71 0.95 -7.80
N SER A 66 21.60 1.96 -7.80
CA SER A 66 22.60 2.11 -8.86
C SER A 66 23.53 0.91 -8.92
N ASP A 67 24.06 0.46 -7.77
CA ASP A 67 24.93 -0.72 -7.69
C ASP A 67 24.21 -2.02 -8.09
N LEU A 68 22.94 -2.16 -7.69
CA LEU A 68 22.05 -3.26 -8.11
C LEU A 68 21.88 -3.35 -9.63
N VAL A 69 21.86 -2.21 -10.34
CA VAL A 69 21.76 -2.16 -11.80
C VAL A 69 23.11 -2.48 -12.47
N GLU A 70 24.20 -1.94 -11.92
CA GLU A 70 25.58 -2.15 -12.42
C GLU A 70 26.03 -3.62 -12.31
N LYS A 71 25.74 -4.29 -11.19
CA LYS A 71 26.18 -5.67 -10.92
C LYS A 71 25.30 -6.77 -11.53
N HIS A 72 24.37 -6.42 -12.42
CA HIS A 72 23.40 -7.33 -13.05
C HIS A 72 22.78 -8.36 -12.08
N GLY A 73 21.82 -7.89 -11.26
CA GLY A 73 20.88 -8.79 -10.59
C GLY A 73 21.24 -9.21 -9.17
N LEU A 74 21.71 -8.28 -8.34
CA LEU A 74 21.62 -8.46 -6.89
C LEU A 74 20.16 -8.83 -6.50
N LYS A 75 19.99 -9.84 -5.66
CA LYS A 75 18.67 -10.29 -5.21
C LYS A 75 18.06 -9.15 -4.38
N LYS A 76 17.02 -8.47 -4.91
CA LYS A 76 16.36 -7.31 -4.27
C LYS A 76 16.08 -7.53 -2.78
N LEU A 77 15.62 -8.73 -2.43
CA LEU A 77 15.33 -9.12 -1.06
C LEU A 77 16.58 -9.13 -0.17
N ALA A 78 17.72 -9.63 -0.67
CA ALA A 78 18.98 -9.63 0.09
C ALA A 78 19.46 -8.21 0.39
N LEU A 79 19.40 -7.32 -0.62
CA LEU A 79 19.75 -5.91 -0.45
C LEU A 79 18.89 -5.23 0.62
N VAL A 80 17.58 -5.49 0.61
CA VAL A 80 16.65 -4.90 1.59
C VAL A 80 16.88 -5.45 3.00
N LYS A 81 17.19 -6.74 3.14
CA LYS A 81 17.58 -7.33 4.42
C LYS A 81 18.87 -6.70 4.95
N GLU A 82 19.85 -6.45 4.08
CA GLU A 82 21.11 -5.78 4.43
C GLU A 82 20.90 -4.32 4.86
N ILE A 83 20.01 -3.57 4.19
CA ILE A 83 19.65 -2.20 4.58
C ILE A 83 19.08 -2.16 6.00
N VAL A 84 18.13 -3.04 6.31
CA VAL A 84 17.47 -3.08 7.62
C VAL A 84 18.41 -3.59 8.72
N LEU A 85 19.38 -4.44 8.36
CA LEU A 85 20.44 -4.88 9.25
C LEU A 85 21.40 -3.74 9.60
N LEU A 86 21.85 -2.96 8.61
CA LEU A 86 22.76 -1.83 8.79
C LEU A 86 22.10 -0.63 9.48
N PHE A 87 20.80 -0.42 9.22
CA PHE A 87 20.03 0.71 9.76
C PHE A 87 18.75 0.20 10.43
N PRO A 88 18.83 -0.34 11.67
CA PRO A 88 17.67 -0.91 12.36
C PRO A 88 16.52 0.09 12.57
N SER A 89 16.81 1.40 12.65
CA SER A 89 15.80 2.46 12.74
C SER A 89 14.92 2.60 11.49
N LEU A 90 15.32 1.99 10.37
CA LEU A 90 14.51 1.91 9.15
C LEU A 90 13.56 0.72 9.16
N ARG A 91 13.68 -0.21 10.11
CA ARG A 91 12.77 -1.34 10.24
C ARG A 91 11.40 -0.86 10.69
N ILE A 92 10.35 -1.17 9.92
CA ILE A 92 8.96 -0.88 10.31
C ILE A 92 8.32 -2.19 10.74
N SER A 93 8.48 -2.56 12.01
CA SER A 93 7.71 -3.66 12.60
C SER A 93 6.33 -3.15 13.02
N VAL A 94 5.29 -3.79 12.51
CA VAL A 94 3.93 -3.61 13.02
C VAL A 94 3.67 -4.70 14.08
N PRO A 95 3.19 -4.34 15.29
CA PRO A 95 2.75 -5.34 16.25
C PRO A 95 1.71 -6.25 15.59
N PHE A 96 1.88 -7.56 15.74
CA PHE A 96 0.98 -8.62 15.23
C PHE A 96 1.00 -8.90 13.71
N GLY A 97 1.91 -8.32 12.93
CA GLY A 97 2.11 -8.70 11.52
C GLY A 97 3.18 -9.79 11.35
N GLN A 98 3.00 -10.73 10.41
CA GLN A 98 4.03 -11.70 10.01
C GLN A 98 5.18 -11.08 9.17
N ASN A 99 5.28 -9.75 9.15
CA ASN A 99 6.19 -9.01 8.28
C ASN A 99 7.56 -8.86 8.95
N GLU A 100 8.64 -9.01 8.17
CA GLU A 100 10.01 -8.87 8.67
C GLU A 100 10.40 -7.38 8.87
N GLY A 101 9.57 -6.44 8.41
CA GLY A 101 9.68 -5.00 8.66
C GLY A 101 10.45 -4.23 7.60
N HIS A 102 10.61 -4.85 6.44
CA HIS A 102 11.44 -4.40 5.33
C HIS A 102 10.64 -4.20 4.02
N GLU A 103 9.33 -4.48 4.06
CA GLU A 103 8.42 -4.56 2.90
C GLU A 103 8.22 -3.20 2.23
N HIS A 104 8.38 -2.11 2.98
CA HIS A 104 8.32 -0.74 2.46
C HIS A 104 9.49 -0.41 1.51
N PHE A 105 10.65 -1.07 1.66
CA PHE A 105 11.74 -0.98 0.68
C PHE A 105 11.49 -1.88 -0.52
N PHE A 106 11.06 -3.13 -0.29
CA PHE A 106 10.67 -4.06 -1.34
C PHE A 106 9.68 -5.09 -0.80
N ASP A 107 8.51 -5.15 -1.41
CA ASP A 107 7.54 -6.20 -1.19
C ASP A 107 7.57 -7.18 -2.36
N GLY A 108 7.88 -8.44 -2.06
CA GLY A 108 8.05 -9.51 -3.05
C GLY A 108 6.75 -9.84 -3.79
N PRO A 109 5.68 -10.25 -3.07
CA PRO A 109 4.37 -10.56 -3.65
C PRO A 109 3.78 -9.42 -4.47
N SER A 110 3.73 -8.18 -3.95
CA SER A 110 3.12 -7.05 -4.66
C SER A 110 4.05 -6.38 -5.68
N HIS A 111 5.32 -6.77 -5.75
CA HIS A 111 6.37 -6.08 -6.52
C HIS A 111 6.31 -4.55 -6.34
N SER A 112 6.27 -4.12 -5.08
CA SER A 112 6.12 -2.71 -4.70
C SER A 112 7.25 -2.29 -3.76
N GLY A 113 7.25 -1.03 -3.32
CA GLY A 113 8.26 -0.46 -2.43
C GLY A 113 9.29 0.45 -3.11
N PHE A 114 10.08 1.15 -2.28
CA PHE A 114 10.97 2.21 -2.75
C PHE A 114 12.03 1.75 -3.76
N ILE A 115 12.59 0.55 -3.58
CA ILE A 115 13.58 -0.04 -4.49
C ILE A 115 12.94 -0.35 -5.84
N GLU A 116 11.76 -0.97 -5.85
CA GLU A 116 11.07 -1.31 -7.11
C GLU A 116 10.64 -0.05 -7.86
N MET A 117 10.11 0.95 -7.16
CA MET A 117 9.74 2.23 -7.74
C MET A 117 10.94 2.93 -8.39
N ARG A 118 12.10 2.91 -7.71
CA ARG A 118 13.33 3.50 -8.24
C ARG A 118 13.82 2.76 -9.49
N LEU A 119 13.84 1.43 -9.47
CA LEU A 119 14.19 0.60 -10.63
C LEU A 119 13.27 0.87 -11.82
N ARG A 120 11.95 0.97 -11.59
CA ARG A 120 10.97 1.30 -12.63
C ARG A 120 11.26 2.66 -13.26
N ASN A 121 11.63 3.65 -12.45
CA ASN A 121 12.00 4.98 -12.93
C ASN A 121 13.33 5.00 -13.71
N ILE A 122 14.31 4.17 -13.33
CA ILE A 122 15.55 4.02 -14.10
C ILE A 122 15.27 3.35 -15.45
N ARG A 123 14.50 2.25 -15.47
CA ARG A 123 14.07 1.56 -16.71
C ARG A 123 13.35 2.48 -17.68
N ARG A 124 12.49 3.37 -17.17
CA ARG A 124 11.77 4.37 -17.98
C ARG A 124 12.68 5.44 -18.60
N LYS A 125 13.82 5.74 -17.97
CA LYS A 125 14.78 6.77 -18.40
C LYS A 125 15.83 6.27 -19.39
N LEU A 126 15.95 4.96 -19.61
CA LEU A 126 16.77 4.39 -20.68
C LEU A 126 16.12 4.70 -22.04
N GLN A 127 16.90 5.31 -22.95
CA GLN A 127 16.49 5.74 -24.29
C GLN A 127 15.86 4.57 -25.08
N GLN A 128 14.87 4.89 -25.92
CA GLN A 128 14.07 3.92 -26.66
C GLN A 128 14.92 3.00 -27.58
N SER A 129 16.11 3.45 -27.99
CA SER A 129 17.08 2.69 -28.81
C SER A 129 17.99 1.72 -28.04
N GLN A 130 18.09 1.81 -26.71
CA GLN A 130 18.79 0.82 -25.88
C GLN A 130 17.86 -0.29 -25.37
N ARG A 131 16.58 -0.29 -25.80
CA ARG A 131 15.59 -1.31 -25.44
C ARG A 131 15.75 -2.64 -26.20
N THR A 132 16.84 -2.81 -26.93
CA THR A 132 17.19 -4.07 -27.60
C THR A 132 18.01 -4.95 -26.67
N TYR A 133 17.49 -5.24 -25.48
CA TYR A 133 17.92 -6.44 -24.75
C TYR A 133 16.76 -7.40 -24.74
N SER A 134 16.94 -8.44 -25.56
CA SER A 134 16.08 -9.60 -25.75
C SER A 134 15.20 -9.87 -24.53
N LEU A 135 13.88 -9.76 -24.72
CA LEU A 135 12.89 -10.46 -23.91
C LEU A 135 13.09 -11.98 -24.10
N LYS A 136 14.23 -12.51 -23.66
CA LYS A 136 14.28 -13.87 -23.13
C LYS A 136 13.53 -13.82 -21.81
N ARG A 137 12.20 -13.88 -21.92
CA ARG A 137 11.34 -14.37 -20.85
C ARG A 137 11.99 -15.67 -20.38
N ARG A 138 12.66 -15.64 -19.22
CA ARG A 138 12.95 -16.88 -18.52
C ARG A 138 11.59 -17.43 -18.13
N HIS A 139 11.16 -18.44 -18.89
CA HIS A 139 10.24 -19.44 -18.39
C HIS A 139 10.63 -19.73 -16.95
N CYS A 140 9.69 -19.54 -16.04
CA CYS A 140 9.78 -20.19 -14.75
C CYS A 140 9.84 -21.69 -15.08
N LYS A 141 11.01 -22.30 -14.88
CA LYS A 141 11.13 -23.76 -14.86
C LYS A 141 10.39 -24.23 -13.61
N LEU A 142 9.07 -24.37 -13.73
CA LEU A 142 8.37 -25.40 -12.99
C LEU A 142 8.92 -26.73 -13.53
N GLN A 143 9.37 -27.59 -12.62
CA GLN A 143 9.75 -28.96 -12.94
C GLN A 143 8.61 -29.66 -13.71
N PRO A 144 8.94 -30.56 -14.64
CA PRO A 144 8.01 -31.06 -15.65
C PRO A 144 7.14 -32.19 -15.09
N SER A 145 5.84 -31.94 -15.06
CA SER A 145 4.85 -32.96 -15.38
C SER A 145 4.14 -32.53 -16.67
N SER A 146 4.45 -33.20 -17.77
CA SER A 146 3.67 -33.16 -19.01
C SER A 146 2.32 -33.89 -18.82
N PRO A 147 1.32 -33.71 -19.70
CA PRO A 147 1.28 -32.87 -20.89
C PRO A 147 0.19 -31.78 -20.83
N SER A 148 0.28 -30.88 -21.80
CA SER A 148 -0.71 -29.88 -22.19
C SER A 148 -2.16 -30.29 -21.97
N LEU A 149 -2.84 -29.56 -21.10
CA LEU A 149 -4.24 -29.24 -21.29
C LEU A 149 -4.24 -27.77 -21.68
N GLU A 150 -4.74 -27.46 -22.88
CA GLU A 150 -5.25 -26.14 -23.19
C GLU A 150 -6.06 -25.67 -21.97
N GLU A 151 -5.75 -24.49 -21.38
CA GLU A 151 -6.50 -23.96 -20.23
C GLU A 151 -7.96 -23.82 -20.66
N THR A 152 -8.75 -24.86 -20.38
CA THR A 152 -10.16 -24.95 -20.74
C THR A 152 -10.87 -23.86 -19.97
N VAL A 153 -11.13 -22.79 -20.69
CA VAL A 153 -12.14 -21.74 -20.51
C VAL A 153 -12.77 -21.66 -19.11
N PRO A 154 -12.57 -20.55 -18.37
CA PRO A 154 -13.39 -20.12 -17.22
C PRO A 154 -14.90 -19.97 -17.49
N SER A 155 -15.42 -20.49 -18.62
CA SER A 155 -16.75 -20.21 -19.15
C SER A 155 -17.86 -20.65 -18.20
N GLU A 156 -17.75 -21.82 -17.57
CA GLU A 156 -18.77 -22.30 -16.63
C GLU A 156 -18.87 -21.41 -15.39
N TRP A 157 -17.73 -21.02 -14.81
CA TRP A 157 -17.66 -20.15 -13.64
C TRP A 157 -18.10 -18.72 -13.98
N LEU A 158 -17.67 -18.18 -15.13
CA LEU A 158 -18.12 -16.88 -15.62
C LEU A 158 -19.63 -16.87 -15.90
N THR A 159 -20.16 -17.95 -16.49
CA THR A 159 -21.60 -18.12 -16.73
C THR A 159 -22.37 -18.17 -15.41
N LEU A 160 -21.84 -18.91 -14.42
CA LEU A 160 -22.40 -18.98 -13.08
C LEU A 160 -22.43 -17.59 -12.42
N ILE A 161 -21.31 -16.86 -12.39
CA ILE A 161 -21.22 -15.50 -11.85
C ILE A 161 -22.23 -14.56 -12.52
N LYS A 162 -22.38 -14.65 -13.84
CA LYS A 162 -23.29 -13.78 -14.60
C LYS A 162 -24.77 -14.10 -14.34
N ARG A 163 -25.13 -15.38 -14.22
CA ARG A 163 -26.54 -15.84 -14.17
C ARG A 163 -27.07 -16.05 -12.75
N MET A 164 -26.22 -16.44 -11.81
CA MET A 164 -26.62 -16.78 -10.46
C MET A 164 -26.86 -15.51 -9.64
N ARG A 165 -28.07 -15.38 -9.08
CA ARG A 165 -28.44 -14.23 -8.25
C ARG A 165 -27.93 -14.39 -6.82
N PRO A 166 -27.50 -13.30 -6.17
CA PRO A 166 -27.18 -13.29 -4.75
C PRO A 166 -28.38 -13.75 -3.92
N SER A 167 -28.15 -14.76 -3.08
CA SER A 167 -29.05 -15.22 -2.02
C SER A 167 -28.20 -15.87 -0.94
N THR A 168 -28.80 -16.15 0.23
CA THR A 168 -28.13 -16.90 1.30
C THR A 168 -27.63 -18.26 0.83
N GLU A 169 -28.45 -18.97 0.04
CA GLU A 169 -28.14 -20.29 -0.54
C GLU A 169 -27.04 -20.22 -1.61
N ASN A 170 -27.06 -19.20 -2.46
CA ASN A 170 -26.12 -19.07 -3.59
C ASN A 170 -24.79 -18.40 -3.21
N SER A 171 -24.72 -17.73 -2.06
CA SER A 171 -23.58 -16.89 -1.66
C SER A 171 -22.25 -17.66 -1.69
N SER A 172 -22.23 -18.89 -1.17
CA SER A 172 -21.04 -19.75 -1.16
C SER A 172 -20.60 -20.14 -2.57
N SER A 173 -21.55 -20.53 -3.43
CA SER A 173 -21.27 -20.89 -4.83
C SER A 173 -20.73 -19.71 -5.63
N ILE A 174 -21.30 -18.51 -5.45
CA ILE A 174 -20.82 -17.28 -6.10
C ILE A 174 -19.41 -16.94 -5.61
N LYS A 175 -19.16 -16.97 -4.29
CA LYS A 175 -17.83 -16.72 -3.71
C LYS A 175 -16.79 -17.71 -4.27
N ASN A 176 -17.12 -18.99 -4.33
CA ASN A 176 -16.24 -19.99 -4.93
C ASN A 176 -15.99 -19.71 -6.42
N ALA A 177 -17.01 -19.34 -7.19
CA ALA A 177 -16.81 -19.00 -8.62
C ALA A 177 -15.90 -17.79 -8.82
N ILE A 178 -16.04 -16.76 -7.97
CA ILE A 178 -15.16 -15.59 -7.96
C ILE A 178 -13.73 -16.01 -7.61
N ASP A 179 -13.57 -16.93 -6.65
CA ASP A 179 -12.29 -17.50 -6.24
C ASP A 179 -11.59 -18.25 -7.38
N GLN A 180 -12.29 -19.18 -8.03
CA GLN A 180 -11.78 -20.00 -9.14
C GLN A 180 -11.36 -19.14 -10.35
N THR A 181 -12.04 -18.01 -10.55
CA THR A 181 -11.74 -17.10 -11.65
C THR A 181 -10.68 -16.06 -11.33
N PHE A 182 -10.12 -16.03 -10.11
CA PHE A 182 -9.17 -15.01 -9.64
C PHE A 182 -7.96 -14.85 -10.58
N SER A 183 -7.20 -15.92 -10.81
CA SER A 183 -5.97 -15.87 -11.64
C SER A 183 -6.25 -15.41 -13.07
N TYR A 184 -7.37 -15.86 -13.65
CA TYR A 184 -7.80 -15.44 -14.98
C TYR A 184 -8.19 -13.96 -14.99
N ARG A 185 -9.02 -13.51 -14.04
CA ARG A 185 -9.44 -12.11 -13.88
C ARG A 185 -8.23 -11.20 -13.75
N ARG A 186 -7.28 -11.53 -12.87
CA ARG A 186 -6.05 -10.73 -12.69
C ARG A 186 -5.22 -10.67 -13.97
N LYS A 187 -5.01 -11.80 -14.65
CA LYS A 187 -4.30 -11.86 -15.94
C LYS A 187 -5.00 -11.02 -17.01
N TRP A 188 -6.32 -11.12 -17.11
CA TRP A 188 -7.13 -10.34 -18.05
C TRP A 188 -7.03 -8.84 -17.77
N ILE A 189 -7.26 -8.40 -16.53
CA ILE A 189 -7.16 -6.99 -16.13
C ILE A 189 -5.76 -6.44 -16.42
N MET A 190 -4.70 -7.19 -16.07
CA MET A 190 -3.32 -6.76 -16.28
C MET A 190 -2.88 -6.72 -17.74
N THR A 191 -3.39 -7.62 -18.59
CA THR A 191 -2.91 -7.77 -19.97
C THR A 191 -3.78 -7.06 -20.99
N LYS A 192 -5.07 -6.90 -20.71
CA LYS A 192 -6.03 -6.25 -21.61
C LYS A 192 -6.39 -4.84 -21.17
N SER A 193 -6.11 -4.48 -19.92
CA SER A 193 -6.42 -3.16 -19.36
C SER A 193 -7.85 -2.71 -19.66
N PRO A 194 -8.87 -3.54 -19.34
CA PRO A 194 -10.27 -3.18 -19.54
C PRO A 194 -10.66 -1.96 -18.71
N THR A 195 -11.66 -1.23 -19.17
CA THR A 195 -12.32 -0.15 -18.42
C THR A 195 -13.03 -0.71 -17.18
N VAL A 196 -13.31 0.14 -16.19
CA VAL A 196 -14.12 -0.21 -15.02
C VAL A 196 -15.45 -0.83 -15.47
N GLY A 197 -16.15 -0.20 -16.42
CA GLY A 197 -17.42 -0.70 -16.93
C GLY A 197 -17.32 -2.12 -17.51
N GLU A 198 -16.24 -2.43 -18.26
CA GLU A 198 -16.00 -3.78 -18.79
C GLU A 198 -15.73 -4.81 -17.69
N ILE A 199 -14.97 -4.44 -16.65
CA ILE A 199 -14.70 -5.31 -15.50
C ILE A 199 -16.00 -5.71 -14.81
N PHE A 200 -16.84 -4.73 -14.46
CA PHE A 200 -18.10 -4.97 -13.78
C PHE A 200 -19.16 -5.60 -14.70
N LYS A 201 -19.05 -5.44 -16.02
CA LYS A 201 -19.87 -6.20 -16.98
C LYS A 201 -19.49 -7.68 -17.01
N GLU A 202 -18.21 -7.99 -16.94
CA GLU A 202 -17.72 -9.38 -16.93
C GLU A 202 -17.94 -10.06 -15.57
N TYR A 203 -17.78 -9.30 -14.48
CA TYR A 203 -17.95 -9.74 -13.10
C TYR A 203 -19.04 -8.92 -12.36
N PRO A 204 -20.32 -9.06 -12.75
CA PRO A 204 -21.41 -8.23 -12.23
C PRO A 204 -21.67 -8.39 -10.73
N ARG A 205 -21.26 -9.51 -10.14
CA ARG A 205 -21.49 -9.79 -8.71
C ARG A 205 -20.74 -8.83 -7.79
N PHE A 206 -19.66 -8.18 -8.25
CA PHE A 206 -19.00 -7.15 -7.43
C PHE A 206 -19.88 -5.92 -7.20
N LEU A 207 -20.95 -5.71 -7.98
CA LEU A 207 -21.88 -4.59 -7.79
C LEU A 207 -22.89 -4.85 -6.67
N ASP A 208 -23.35 -6.08 -6.51
CA ASP A 208 -24.45 -6.43 -5.60
C ASP A 208 -24.06 -7.40 -4.48
N MET A 209 -22.79 -7.80 -4.40
CA MET A 209 -22.21 -8.50 -3.24
C MET A 209 -20.94 -7.78 -2.76
N PRO A 210 -21.06 -6.76 -1.89
CA PRO A 210 -19.93 -5.95 -1.42
C PRO A 210 -18.76 -6.78 -0.84
N SER A 211 -19.08 -7.87 -0.12
CA SER A 211 -18.08 -8.78 0.46
C SER A 211 -17.11 -9.42 -0.54
N LEU A 212 -17.47 -9.48 -1.84
CA LEU A 212 -16.58 -10.03 -2.86
C LEU A 212 -15.35 -9.14 -3.08
N MET A 213 -15.50 -7.83 -2.92
CA MET A 213 -14.37 -6.90 -3.01
C MET A 213 -13.38 -7.11 -1.88
N ASP A 214 -13.87 -7.42 -0.67
CA ASP A 214 -13.03 -7.76 0.49
C ASP A 214 -12.26 -9.06 0.23
N ILE A 215 -12.94 -10.09 -0.29
CA ILE A 215 -12.30 -11.37 -0.66
C ILE A 215 -11.22 -11.16 -1.72
N GLU A 216 -11.51 -10.39 -2.77
CA GLU A 216 -10.52 -10.10 -3.83
C GLU A 216 -9.31 -9.38 -3.25
N PHE A 217 -9.55 -8.33 -2.47
CA PHE A 217 -8.49 -7.52 -1.88
C PHE A 217 -7.68 -8.31 -0.85
N SER A 218 -8.31 -9.17 -0.06
CA SER A 218 -7.67 -10.11 0.86
C SER A 218 -6.64 -10.97 0.14
N LYS A 219 -7.02 -11.55 -1.01
CA LYS A 219 -6.08 -12.32 -1.85
C LYS A 219 -4.94 -11.49 -2.42
N LEU A 220 -5.20 -10.23 -2.77
CA LEU A 220 -4.18 -9.34 -3.32
C LEU A 220 -3.20 -8.82 -2.26
N THR A 221 -3.56 -8.89 -0.99
CA THR A 221 -2.82 -8.24 0.11
C THR A 221 -2.41 -9.20 1.23
N ASP A 222 -2.59 -10.49 1.04
CA ASP A 222 -2.31 -11.55 2.03
C ASP A 222 -3.09 -11.35 3.34
N GLY A 223 -4.43 -11.24 3.24
CA GLY A 223 -5.31 -11.21 4.42
C GLY A 223 -5.38 -9.87 5.15
N LYS A 224 -5.17 -8.75 4.44
CA LYS A 224 -5.11 -7.41 5.04
C LYS A 224 -6.35 -6.56 4.75
N GLU A 225 -7.47 -7.18 4.42
CA GLU A 225 -8.71 -6.50 4.01
C GLU A 225 -9.30 -5.56 5.05
N ASP A 226 -9.16 -5.84 6.33
CA ASP A 226 -9.70 -4.98 7.39
C ASP A 226 -8.64 -4.08 8.03
N MET A 227 -7.39 -4.16 7.57
CA MET A 227 -6.25 -3.55 8.29
C MET A 227 -6.35 -2.04 8.37
N PHE A 228 -6.89 -1.38 7.35
CA PHE A 228 -7.11 0.06 7.37
C PHE A 228 -8.16 0.42 8.43
N ILE A 229 -9.37 -0.15 8.33
CA ILE A 229 -10.48 0.09 9.27
C ILE A 229 -10.05 -0.16 10.71
N ARG A 230 -9.44 -1.32 11.00
CA ARG A 230 -9.04 -1.70 12.36
C ARG A 230 -7.99 -0.77 12.97
N LYS A 231 -7.13 -0.17 12.15
CA LYS A 231 -6.01 0.65 12.63
C LYS A 231 -6.29 2.15 12.56
N TRP A 232 -7.26 2.59 11.76
CA TRP A 232 -7.48 4.00 11.46
C TRP A 232 -7.67 4.82 12.74
N GLU A 233 -8.74 4.55 13.47
CA GLU A 233 -9.09 5.30 14.70
C GLU A 233 -8.14 5.00 15.85
N GLY A 234 -7.93 3.72 16.17
CA GLY A 234 -7.19 3.32 17.38
C GLY A 234 -5.67 3.44 17.28
N THR A 235 -5.08 3.62 16.10
CA THR A 235 -3.62 3.62 15.93
C THR A 235 -3.10 4.71 15.00
N ILE A 236 -3.74 4.95 13.86
CA ILE A 236 -3.23 5.87 12.84
C ILE A 236 -3.56 7.31 13.23
N ILE A 237 -4.81 7.61 13.61
CA ILE A 237 -5.23 8.97 14.02
C ILE A 237 -4.38 9.52 15.17
N PRO A 238 -4.15 8.81 16.29
CA PRO A 238 -3.28 9.30 17.37
C PRO A 238 -1.87 9.66 16.89
N LYS A 239 -1.26 8.78 16.07
CA LYS A 239 0.07 9.01 15.50
C LYS A 239 0.09 10.20 14.54
N LEU A 240 -0.97 10.40 13.74
CA LEU A 240 -1.08 11.57 12.87
C LEU A 240 -1.17 12.84 13.70
N LYS A 241 -1.96 12.86 14.78
CA LYS A 241 -2.03 14.01 15.71
C LYS A 241 -0.65 14.33 16.30
N GLU A 242 0.07 13.33 16.80
CA GLU A 242 1.42 13.51 17.35
C GLU A 242 2.40 14.11 16.32
N ILE A 243 2.46 13.56 15.10
CA ILE A 243 3.33 14.06 14.04
C ILE A 243 2.91 15.48 13.62
N ALA A 244 1.61 15.73 13.50
CA ALA A 244 1.05 17.02 13.11
C ALA A 244 1.39 18.14 14.10
N LEU A 245 1.42 17.85 15.41
CA LEU A 245 1.84 18.80 16.45
C LEU A 245 3.31 19.24 16.30
N LEU A 246 4.18 18.35 15.77
CA LEU A 246 5.60 18.64 15.57
C LEU A 246 5.86 19.54 14.35
N GLU A 247 5.01 19.52 13.33
CA GLU A 247 5.20 20.25 12.07
C GLU A 247 5.01 21.77 12.19
N LYS A 248 4.35 22.25 13.26
CA LYS A 248 4.14 23.69 13.56
C LYS A 248 3.54 24.54 12.43
N LYS A 249 2.93 23.94 11.40
CA LYS A 249 2.22 24.65 10.32
C LYS A 249 0.87 25.16 10.80
N MET A 250 0.52 26.42 10.48
CA MET A 250 -0.74 27.02 10.92
C MET A 250 -1.97 26.28 10.38
N ASP A 251 -1.95 25.85 9.11
CA ASP A 251 -3.06 25.09 8.51
C ASP A 251 -3.33 23.79 9.26
N ILE A 252 -2.27 23.08 9.66
CA ILE A 252 -2.38 21.84 10.43
C ILE A 252 -2.96 22.12 11.83
N ARG A 253 -2.51 23.18 12.50
CA ARG A 253 -3.03 23.57 13.82
C ARG A 253 -4.52 23.85 13.79
N GLN A 254 -4.99 24.61 12.80
CA GLN A 254 -6.41 24.91 12.62
C GLN A 254 -7.26 23.64 12.36
N LEU A 255 -6.71 22.67 11.63
CA LEU A 255 -7.37 21.38 11.43
C LEU A 255 -7.44 20.57 12.73
N LEU A 256 -6.36 20.54 13.52
CA LEU A 256 -6.33 19.84 14.80
C LEU A 256 -7.28 20.45 15.83
N GLU A 257 -7.36 21.78 15.91
CA GLU A 257 -8.29 22.48 16.83
C GLU A 257 -9.75 22.12 16.57
N LYS A 258 -10.13 21.90 15.31
CA LYS A 258 -11.49 21.47 14.94
C LYS A 258 -11.76 20.01 15.29
N ALA A 259 -10.75 19.15 15.13
CA ALA A 259 -10.87 17.70 15.23
C ALA A 259 -11.41 17.18 16.57
N ASP A 260 -11.18 17.90 17.67
CA ASP A 260 -11.59 17.43 19.01
C ASP A 260 -13.09 17.56 19.29
N SER A 261 -13.83 18.27 18.43
CA SER A 261 -15.28 18.51 18.56
C SER A 261 -16.13 17.86 17.46
N GLN A 262 -15.49 17.11 16.55
CA GLN A 262 -16.09 16.54 15.35
C GLN A 262 -16.66 15.14 15.59
N ASP A 263 -17.66 14.78 14.80
CA ASP A 263 -18.11 13.38 14.71
C ASP A 263 -17.08 12.51 13.95
N ASP A 264 -17.31 11.19 13.90
CA ASP A 264 -16.36 10.23 13.33
C ASP A 264 -16.05 10.49 11.85
N ASP A 265 -17.04 10.93 11.06
CA ASP A 265 -16.89 11.20 9.62
C ASP A 265 -16.13 12.50 9.38
N GLU A 266 -16.49 13.55 10.11
CA GLU A 266 -15.81 14.82 10.08
C GLU A 266 -14.36 14.69 10.56
N LEU A 267 -14.14 13.93 11.64
CA LEU A 267 -12.80 13.62 12.15
C LEU A 267 -11.99 12.85 11.11
N CYS A 268 -12.58 11.82 10.49
CA CYS A 268 -11.93 11.05 9.42
C CYS A 268 -11.49 11.96 8.28
N TYR A 269 -12.38 12.82 7.79
CA TYR A 269 -12.09 13.78 6.73
C TYR A 269 -10.98 14.76 7.12
N THR A 270 -11.03 15.30 8.34
CA THR A 270 -10.00 16.21 8.87
C THR A 270 -8.64 15.51 8.97
N MET A 271 -8.59 14.26 9.46
CA MET A 271 -7.35 13.49 9.57
C MET A 271 -6.77 13.11 8.21
N LEU A 272 -7.61 12.85 7.20
CA LEU A 272 -7.16 12.66 5.82
C LEU A 272 -6.53 13.95 5.24
N LYS A 273 -7.10 15.13 5.54
CA LYS A 273 -6.47 16.42 5.17
C LYS A 273 -5.12 16.58 5.85
N VAL A 274 -5.05 16.35 7.16
CA VAL A 274 -3.78 16.39 7.91
C VAL A 274 -2.75 15.47 7.26
N LEU A 275 -3.13 14.23 6.93
CA LEU A 275 -2.26 13.29 6.23
C LEU A 275 -1.70 13.89 4.92
N ILE A 276 -2.52 14.53 4.08
CA ILE A 276 -2.03 15.20 2.86
C ILE A 276 -1.00 16.30 3.18
N HIS A 277 -1.22 17.10 4.23
CA HIS A 277 -0.25 18.11 4.64
C HIS A 277 1.09 17.52 5.13
N LEU A 278 1.07 16.29 5.65
CA LEU A 278 2.23 15.56 6.16
C LEU A 278 2.96 14.76 5.07
N LEU A 279 2.26 14.37 4.00
CA LEU A 279 2.87 13.66 2.89
C LEU A 279 3.94 14.55 2.21
N PRO A 280 5.09 14.00 1.82
CA PRO A 280 6.11 14.77 1.11
C PRO A 280 5.52 15.26 -0.22
N PRO A 281 5.91 16.45 -0.70
CA PRO A 281 5.45 16.94 -1.99
C PRO A 281 5.80 15.91 -3.08
N MET A 282 4.76 15.36 -3.72
CA MET A 282 4.90 14.35 -4.76
C MET A 282 5.71 14.94 -5.92
N PRO A 283 6.76 14.28 -6.41
CA PRO A 283 7.52 14.77 -7.55
C PRO A 283 6.61 14.73 -8.78
N SER A 284 6.18 15.91 -9.25
CA SER A 284 5.48 16.04 -10.53
C SER A 284 6.33 15.38 -11.62
N GLY A 285 5.74 14.40 -12.32
CA GLY A 285 6.34 13.83 -13.51
C GLY A 285 6.60 14.95 -14.53
N ARG A 286 7.67 14.82 -15.33
CA ARG A 286 8.16 15.84 -16.28
C ARG A 286 7.16 16.25 -17.40
N SER A 287 5.94 15.73 -17.40
CA SER A 287 4.93 15.95 -18.44
C SER A 287 3.82 16.89 -17.95
N ALA A 288 4.20 18.07 -17.47
CA ALA A 288 3.40 19.30 -17.51
C ALA A 288 4.27 20.40 -16.90
N ALA A 289 4.59 21.41 -17.70
CA ALA A 289 5.16 22.62 -17.16
C ALA A 289 4.22 23.18 -16.06
N GLY A 290 4.73 23.32 -14.84
CA GLY A 290 4.34 24.44 -13.99
C GLY A 290 3.36 24.23 -12.84
N SER A 291 2.89 23.03 -12.49
CA SER A 291 2.10 22.88 -11.26
C SER A 291 2.55 21.69 -10.42
N LYS A 292 3.22 21.98 -9.29
CA LYS A 292 3.23 21.06 -8.15
C LYS A 292 1.77 20.95 -7.73
N CYS A 293 1.20 19.74 -7.65
CA CYS A 293 -0.13 19.59 -7.06
C CYS A 293 -0.06 20.18 -5.65
N CYS A 294 -0.66 21.35 -5.45
CA CYS A 294 -0.64 22.01 -4.16
C CYS A 294 -1.56 21.24 -3.22
N VAL A 295 -1.31 21.34 -1.91
CA VAL A 295 -2.10 20.63 -0.89
C VAL A 295 -3.60 20.86 -1.09
N ASN A 296 -4.01 22.10 -1.38
CA ASN A 296 -5.41 22.45 -1.63
C ASN A 296 -6.01 21.72 -2.85
N SER A 297 -5.23 21.59 -3.93
CA SER A 297 -5.65 20.81 -5.09
C SER A 297 -5.70 19.31 -4.80
N SER A 298 -4.85 18.80 -3.91
CA SER A 298 -4.90 17.38 -3.49
C SER A 298 -6.11 17.11 -2.60
N VAL A 299 -6.44 18.04 -1.70
CA VAL A 299 -7.60 17.94 -0.80
C VAL A 299 -8.92 17.90 -1.60
N SER A 300 -9.03 18.65 -2.69
CA SER A 300 -10.22 18.59 -3.56
C SER A 300 -10.42 17.23 -4.26
N TYR A 301 -9.41 16.35 -4.28
CA TYR A 301 -9.55 15.00 -4.80
C TYR A 301 -9.96 13.96 -3.75
N LEU A 302 -9.93 14.30 -2.44
CA LEU A 302 -10.28 13.36 -1.38
C LEU A 302 -11.76 13.00 -1.39
N LEU A 303 -12.61 14.03 -1.42
CA LEU A 303 -14.06 13.89 -1.30
C LEU A 303 -14.73 15.09 -1.96
N GLU A 304 -15.61 14.82 -2.92
CA GLU A 304 -16.47 15.80 -3.58
C GLU A 304 -17.83 15.82 -2.85
N PHE A 305 -18.32 17.00 -2.46
CA PHE A 305 -19.61 17.16 -1.82
C PHE A 305 -20.67 17.57 -2.84
N VAL A 306 -21.80 16.87 -2.84
CA VAL A 306 -22.98 17.24 -3.63
C VAL A 306 -24.21 17.35 -2.75
N PRO A 307 -25.22 18.16 -3.11
CA PRO A 307 -26.43 18.33 -2.30
C PRO A 307 -27.18 17.01 -2.05
N ALA A 308 -27.83 16.91 -0.91
CA ALA A 308 -28.74 15.79 -0.63
C ALA A 308 -29.85 15.71 -1.70
N GLY A 309 -30.24 14.48 -2.07
CA GLY A 309 -31.22 14.23 -3.14
C GLY A 309 -30.64 14.27 -4.56
N THR A 310 -29.33 14.51 -4.73
CA THR A 310 -28.65 14.38 -6.02
C THR A 310 -28.73 12.93 -6.52
N SER A 311 -29.18 12.74 -7.76
CA SER A 311 -29.23 11.40 -8.35
C SER A 311 -27.83 10.90 -8.72
N VAL A 312 -27.61 9.58 -8.66
CA VAL A 312 -26.32 9.00 -9.07
C VAL A 312 -26.03 9.25 -10.56
N ILE A 313 -27.07 9.31 -11.40
CA ILE A 313 -26.95 9.52 -12.86
C ILE A 313 -26.45 10.94 -13.18
N SER A 314 -26.89 11.95 -12.41
CA SER A 314 -26.41 13.33 -12.62
C SER A 314 -24.92 13.49 -12.33
N LEU A 315 -24.35 12.68 -11.41
CA LEU A 315 -22.91 12.67 -11.13
C LEU A 315 -22.06 12.26 -12.34
N LEU A 316 -22.65 11.52 -13.28
CA LEU A 316 -22.00 11.12 -14.53
C LEU A 316 -22.16 12.15 -15.65
N THR A 317 -23.18 13.01 -15.55
CA THR A 317 -23.57 13.95 -16.62
C THR A 317 -22.98 15.34 -16.40
N GLU A 318 -22.80 15.75 -15.14
CA GLU A 318 -22.19 17.04 -14.81
C GLU A 318 -20.68 17.02 -15.05
N SER A 319 -20.27 17.52 -16.22
CA SER A 319 -18.95 18.11 -16.39
C SER A 319 -18.89 19.35 -15.48
N MET A 320 -18.53 19.12 -14.22
CA MET A 320 -18.36 20.16 -13.21
C MET A 320 -17.53 21.30 -13.79
N LYS A 321 -18.18 22.45 -13.96
CA LYS A 321 -17.57 23.71 -14.39
C LYS A 321 -16.56 24.13 -13.33
N GLY A 322 -15.29 23.85 -13.61
CA GLY A 322 -14.14 24.39 -12.88
C GLY A 322 -13.37 23.32 -12.14
N SER A 323 -12.23 22.93 -12.72
CA SER A 323 -11.16 22.15 -12.07
C SER A 323 -11.65 20.78 -11.60
N LEU A 324 -11.42 19.68 -12.31
CA LEU A 324 -10.16 18.96 -12.26
C LEU A 324 -10.21 17.89 -13.38
N LYS A 325 -9.22 17.85 -14.27
CA LYS A 325 -9.10 16.84 -15.34
C LYS A 325 -8.62 15.48 -14.80
N SER A 326 -9.16 15.00 -13.68
CA SER A 326 -8.76 13.69 -13.18
C SER A 326 -9.58 12.61 -13.87
N GLY A 327 -8.88 11.72 -14.55
CA GLY A 327 -9.46 10.50 -15.11
C GLY A 327 -9.60 9.35 -14.11
N GLN A 328 -9.23 9.57 -12.84
CA GLN A 328 -9.23 8.53 -11.82
C GLN A 328 -10.56 8.50 -11.04
N PRO A 329 -11.00 7.33 -10.54
CA PRO A 329 -12.19 7.23 -9.69
C PRO A 329 -12.10 8.10 -8.44
N GLN A 330 -13.17 8.81 -8.11
CA GLN A 330 -13.23 9.69 -6.94
C GLN A 330 -14.35 9.28 -5.99
N LEU A 331 -14.20 9.63 -4.71
CA LEU A 331 -15.26 9.50 -3.73
C LEU A 331 -16.13 10.76 -3.74
N VAL A 332 -17.44 10.56 -3.79
CA VAL A 332 -18.46 11.61 -3.70
C VAL A 332 -19.30 11.36 -2.45
N SER A 333 -19.55 12.40 -1.67
CA SER A 333 -20.52 12.42 -0.57
C SER A 333 -21.76 13.18 -1.02
N ILE A 334 -22.90 12.52 -0.99
CA ILE A 334 -24.22 13.10 -1.20
C ILE A 334 -24.76 13.52 0.16
N GLY A 335 -24.91 14.83 0.37
CA GLY A 335 -25.21 15.42 1.67
C GLY A 335 -23.96 15.92 2.40
N SER A 336 -24.15 16.41 3.62
CA SER A 336 -23.07 16.76 4.55
C SER A 336 -22.51 15.52 5.23
N LEU A 337 -21.25 15.55 5.65
CA LEU A 337 -20.66 14.51 6.51
C LEU A 337 -21.49 14.31 7.78
N GLY A 338 -21.41 13.10 8.32
CA GLY A 338 -22.15 12.69 9.51
C GLY A 338 -23.47 12.01 9.15
N HIS A 339 -24.51 12.27 9.93
CA HIS A 339 -25.76 11.50 9.87
C HIS A 339 -26.51 11.72 8.55
N GLY A 340 -26.60 10.66 7.73
CA GLY A 340 -27.39 10.62 6.50
C GLY A 340 -26.59 10.88 5.21
N ALA A 341 -25.26 10.99 5.29
CA ALA A 341 -24.40 11.03 4.12
C ALA A 341 -24.50 9.72 3.31
N GLN A 342 -24.54 9.82 1.98
CA GLN A 342 -24.40 8.65 1.11
C GLN A 342 -23.11 8.76 0.31
N TYR A 343 -22.38 7.65 0.20
CA TYR A 343 -21.09 7.63 -0.47
C TYR A 343 -21.15 6.92 -1.82
N VAL A 344 -20.51 7.50 -2.84
CA VAL A 344 -20.48 6.96 -4.19
C VAL A 344 -19.08 7.04 -4.76
N ILE A 345 -18.59 5.94 -5.35
CA ILE A 345 -17.37 5.97 -6.17
C ILE A 345 -17.78 6.35 -7.60
N VAL A 346 -17.18 7.41 -8.15
CA VAL A 346 -17.48 7.89 -9.50
C VAL A 346 -16.23 7.81 -10.37
N ALA A 347 -16.29 6.98 -11.41
CA ALA A 347 -15.29 6.88 -12.47
C ALA A 347 -15.83 7.55 -13.74
N LYS A 348 -15.68 8.89 -13.83
CA LYS A 348 -16.30 9.73 -14.87
C LYS A 348 -15.89 9.30 -16.30
N ASN A 349 -14.62 8.94 -16.52
CA ASN A 349 -14.13 8.48 -17.82
C ASN A 349 -14.81 7.21 -18.33
N ASP A 350 -15.23 6.35 -17.41
CA ASP A 350 -15.87 5.08 -17.73
C ASP A 350 -17.39 5.16 -17.64
N SER A 351 -17.94 6.38 -17.44
CA SER A 351 -19.37 6.64 -17.19
C SER A 351 -19.95 5.68 -16.14
N PHE A 352 -19.16 5.42 -15.09
CA PHE A 352 -19.47 4.43 -14.07
C PHE A 352 -19.58 5.06 -12.70
N ALA A 353 -20.63 4.69 -11.96
CA ALA A 353 -20.83 5.08 -10.57
C ALA A 353 -21.23 3.85 -9.75
N LEU A 354 -20.63 3.72 -8.56
CA LEU A 354 -20.91 2.65 -7.61
C LEU A 354 -21.35 3.27 -6.27
N PRO A 355 -22.66 3.24 -5.96
CA PRO A 355 -23.15 3.54 -4.63
C PRO A 355 -22.56 2.56 -3.62
N LEU A 356 -22.14 3.07 -2.48
CA LEU A 356 -21.54 2.27 -1.41
C LEU A 356 -22.56 1.99 -0.32
N ASP A 357 -22.64 0.73 0.07
CA ASP A 357 -23.40 0.26 1.22
C ASP A 357 -22.50 0.29 2.47
N VAL A 358 -22.25 1.51 2.96
CA VAL A 358 -21.40 1.79 4.13
C VAL A 358 -21.96 2.96 4.93
N ASP A 359 -21.81 2.90 6.25
CA ASP A 359 -22.42 3.87 7.17
C ASP A 359 -21.54 5.08 7.50
N ASN A 360 -20.25 5.04 7.12
CA ASN A 360 -19.29 6.09 7.49
C ASN A 360 -18.21 6.27 6.42
N LEU A 361 -17.54 7.42 6.47
CA LEU A 361 -16.50 7.85 5.55
C LEU A 361 -15.27 6.94 5.60
N THR A 362 -14.90 6.44 6.79
CA THR A 362 -13.76 5.53 6.94
C THR A 362 -13.95 4.27 6.09
N CYS A 363 -15.14 3.67 6.16
CA CYS A 363 -15.53 2.54 5.31
C CYS A 363 -15.62 2.92 3.83
N ALA A 364 -16.10 4.13 3.50
CA ALA A 364 -16.17 4.59 2.12
C ALA A 364 -14.78 4.76 1.48
N VAL A 365 -13.81 5.29 2.23
CA VAL A 365 -12.42 5.45 1.81
C VAL A 365 -11.75 4.08 1.63
N ASP A 366 -12.00 3.13 2.53
CA ASP A 366 -11.55 1.75 2.41
C ASP A 366 -12.08 1.07 1.14
N ARG A 367 -13.38 1.24 0.85
CA ARG A 367 -14.01 0.75 -0.37
C ARG A 367 -13.38 1.35 -1.62
N LEU A 368 -13.12 2.66 -1.62
CA LEU A 368 -12.39 3.30 -2.73
C LEU A 368 -11.02 2.66 -2.91
N PHE A 369 -10.25 2.48 -1.83
CA PHE A 369 -8.92 1.87 -1.93
C PHE A 369 -8.98 0.45 -2.52
N LYS A 370 -9.89 -0.39 -2.03
CA LYS A 370 -10.10 -1.75 -2.55
C LYS A 370 -10.53 -1.74 -4.02
N PHE A 371 -11.36 -0.78 -4.42
CA PHE A 371 -11.79 -0.58 -5.80
C PHE A 371 -10.60 -0.31 -6.75
N TYR A 372 -9.64 0.54 -6.33
CA TYR A 372 -8.42 0.79 -7.11
C TYR A 372 -7.64 -0.50 -7.36
N TRP A 373 -7.48 -1.36 -6.35
CA TRP A 373 -6.77 -2.64 -6.46
C TRP A 373 -7.51 -3.67 -7.33
N LEU A 374 -8.83 -3.78 -7.14
CA LEU A 374 -9.70 -4.64 -7.95
C LEU A 374 -9.55 -4.28 -9.43
N CYS A 375 -9.66 -2.98 -9.76
CA CYS A 375 -9.61 -2.49 -11.13
C CYS A 375 -8.18 -2.26 -11.67
N ASN A 376 -7.15 -2.48 -10.85
CA ASN A 376 -5.74 -2.25 -11.18
C ASN A 376 -5.44 -0.82 -11.66
N LEU A 377 -5.93 0.16 -10.89
CA LEU A 377 -5.83 1.60 -11.19
C LEU A 377 -4.73 2.31 -10.38
N GLN A 378 -3.93 1.56 -9.61
CA GLN A 378 -2.82 2.08 -8.78
C GLN A 378 -1.54 2.48 -9.54
#